data_AF-A0AA36JDD8-F1
#
_entry.id   AF-A0AA36JDD8-F1
#
_cell.length_a   1.000
_cell.length_b   1.000
_cell.length_c   1.000
_cell.angle_alpha   90.00
_cell.angle_beta   90.00
_cell.angle_gamma   90.00
#
_symmetry.space_group_name_H-M   'P 1'
#
loop_
_entity.id
_entity.type
_entity.pdbx_description
1 polymer ?
#
loop_
_entity_poly.entity_id
_entity_poly.type
_entity_poly.pdbx_seq_one_letter_code
_entity_poly.pdbx_strand_id
1 'polypeptide(L)'
;MDELYDDRWQELWSQVCEAFTEEAGHEPPPSLEFWEVTLLYRLVLADFDRPTVRRAKRQLLSNATGSNSLAQLKQELQRTVQSLWRQEDAEEALAEAVELERSGQWDEAREAYAKGVFLGPSQPLQRAVRFAQLLHVMAGASEQVLHHALGGRTLGTGGTSGAPSRAKRGVMARLVLLLLQEGRDEEALALLRSGGWRFSLAPWILRYPSATDFRTDSGFPGGVWDQALPGGHLQRLQAWLDPGSAFWREHGYNEVVGSGENGYFSYVQEITEAGNKTLTGSVIRYIWKFLCSLDLFPGLGEAKLAEWWAHKRPHACGHQMHYDSDNEGIGGVRNPICSCIVFIHAPPGVGGPTLVTDQLAAALGTRGWLVDPAENRLSAYDGRYLHGVVPGAGRAPEAPEGRRVTFMVAFWKEKWRSRDTGG
;
A
#
# COMPACT_ATOMS: atom_id res chain seq x y z
N MET A 1 -25.85 -14.70 5.01
CA MET A 1 -25.10 -13.83 5.95
C MET A 1 -26.06 -13.15 6.91
N ASP A 2 -27.10 -12.44 6.43
CA ASP A 2 -28.12 -11.87 7.34
C ASP A 2 -28.81 -12.97 8.19
N GLU A 3 -29.17 -14.11 7.58
CA GLU A 3 -29.74 -15.27 8.28
C GLU A 3 -28.86 -15.76 9.46
N LEU A 4 -27.54 -15.81 9.29
CA LEU A 4 -26.60 -16.24 10.34
C LEU A 4 -26.69 -15.35 11.59
N TYR A 5 -26.84 -14.03 11.39
CA TYR A 5 -26.94 -13.08 12.50
C TYR A 5 -28.34 -13.02 13.09
N ASP A 6 -29.37 -13.38 12.33
CA ASP A 6 -30.73 -13.50 12.83
C ASP A 6 -30.86 -14.71 13.76
N ASP A 7 -30.29 -15.86 13.39
CA ASP A 7 -30.29 -17.07 14.22
C ASP A 7 -29.55 -16.84 15.55
N ARG A 8 -28.32 -16.30 15.49
CA ARG A 8 -27.55 -15.92 16.70
C ARG A 8 -28.31 -14.94 17.59
N TRP A 9 -29.06 -14.01 16.98
CA TRP A 9 -29.86 -13.04 17.73
C TRP A 9 -31.07 -13.68 18.41
N GLN A 10 -31.80 -14.59 17.74
CA GLN A 10 -32.93 -15.26 18.37
C GLN A 10 -32.49 -16.11 19.57
N GLU A 11 -31.36 -16.80 19.45
CA GLU A 11 -30.76 -17.57 20.55
C GLU A 11 -30.42 -16.66 21.73
N LEU A 12 -29.64 -15.59 21.50
CA LEU A 12 -29.29 -14.61 22.53
C LEU A 12 -30.53 -13.98 23.18
N TRP A 13 -31.53 -13.59 22.38
CA TRP A 13 -32.73 -12.95 22.88
C TRP A 13 -33.56 -13.89 23.77
N SER A 14 -33.63 -15.18 23.42
CA SER A 14 -34.28 -16.20 24.26
C SER A 14 -33.61 -16.27 25.63
N GLN A 15 -32.28 -16.40 25.65
CA GLN A 15 -31.48 -16.45 26.89
C GLN A 15 -31.66 -15.20 27.75
N VAL A 16 -31.70 -14.02 27.11
CA VAL A 16 -31.95 -12.74 27.80
C VAL A 16 -33.35 -12.69 28.41
N CYS A 17 -34.38 -13.22 27.74
CA CYS A 17 -35.75 -13.24 28.29
C CYS A 17 -35.87 -14.19 29.48
N GLU A 18 -35.19 -15.34 29.43
CA GLU A 18 -35.11 -16.28 30.55
C GLU A 18 -34.41 -15.64 31.76
N ALA A 19 -33.23 -15.04 31.54
CA ALA A 19 -32.49 -14.35 32.60
C ALA A 19 -33.24 -13.14 33.17
N PHE A 20 -34.00 -12.42 32.33
CA PHE A 20 -34.88 -11.34 32.78
C PHE A 20 -35.98 -11.90 33.70
N THR A 21 -36.61 -13.01 33.32
CA THR A 21 -37.67 -13.64 34.11
C THR A 21 -37.17 -14.12 35.46
N GLU A 22 -35.95 -14.67 35.50
CA GLU A 22 -35.29 -15.08 36.74
C GLU A 22 -35.05 -13.89 37.68
N GLU A 23 -34.57 -12.75 37.17
CA GLU A 23 -34.23 -11.58 37.98
C GLU A 23 -35.43 -10.68 38.35
N ALA A 24 -36.39 -10.53 37.44
CA ALA A 24 -37.57 -9.68 37.62
C ALA A 24 -38.77 -10.43 38.24
N GLY A 25 -38.80 -11.77 38.17
CA GLY A 25 -39.90 -12.61 38.62
C GLY A 25 -41.10 -12.64 37.67
N HIS A 26 -40.97 -12.10 36.46
CA HIS A 26 -41.98 -12.12 35.39
C HIS A 26 -41.33 -11.95 34.01
N GLU A 27 -42.02 -12.37 32.95
CA GLU A 27 -41.58 -12.15 31.57
C GLU A 27 -41.52 -10.64 31.22
N PRO A 28 -40.67 -10.22 30.26
CA PRO A 28 -40.62 -8.82 29.82
C PRO A 28 -41.99 -8.36 29.29
N PRO A 29 -42.62 -7.33 29.88
CA PRO A 29 -43.93 -6.88 29.45
C PRO A 29 -43.88 -6.14 28.09
N PRO A 30 -45.00 -6.05 27.35
CA PRO A 30 -45.04 -5.34 26.07
C PRO A 30 -44.68 -3.85 26.16
N SER A 31 -44.99 -3.21 27.30
CA SER A 31 -44.64 -1.83 27.65
C SER A 31 -43.62 -1.88 28.79
N LEU A 32 -42.47 -1.23 28.61
CA LEU A 32 -41.35 -1.34 29.54
C LEU A 32 -41.22 -0.09 30.41
N GLU A 33 -41.01 -0.31 31.70
CA GLU A 33 -40.52 0.68 32.66
C GLU A 33 -39.01 0.92 32.44
N PHE A 34 -38.52 2.08 32.87
CA PHE A 34 -37.11 2.47 32.65
C PHE A 34 -36.09 1.46 33.22
N TRP A 35 -36.39 0.87 34.39
CA TRP A 35 -35.51 -0.11 35.02
C TRP A 35 -35.49 -1.44 34.24
N GLU A 36 -36.60 -1.84 33.61
CA GLU A 36 -36.70 -3.05 32.78
C GLU A 36 -35.88 -2.89 31.50
N VAL A 37 -35.97 -1.72 30.87
CA VAL A 37 -35.11 -1.34 29.74
C VAL A 37 -33.64 -1.46 30.15
N THR A 38 -33.27 -0.92 31.31
CA THR A 38 -31.90 -0.97 31.84
C THR A 38 -31.44 -2.40 32.10
N LEU A 39 -32.31 -3.25 32.65
CA LEU A 39 -32.03 -4.65 32.93
C LEU A 39 -31.78 -5.44 31.63
N LEU A 40 -32.67 -5.30 30.64
CA LEU A 40 -32.51 -5.93 29.32
C LEU A 40 -31.21 -5.50 28.62
N TYR A 41 -30.87 -4.21 28.67
CA TYR A 41 -29.58 -3.73 28.17
C TYR A 41 -28.40 -4.39 28.86
N ARG A 42 -28.44 -4.50 30.19
CA ARG A 42 -27.36 -5.12 30.97
C ARG A 42 -27.23 -6.61 30.63
N LEU A 43 -28.34 -7.33 30.51
CA LEU A 43 -28.37 -8.76 30.19
C LEU A 43 -27.85 -9.05 28.79
N VAL A 44 -28.30 -8.30 27.76
CA VAL A 44 -27.76 -8.43 26.39
C VAL A 44 -26.26 -8.20 26.37
N LEU A 45 -25.77 -7.21 27.13
CA LEU A 45 -24.35 -6.86 27.13
C LEU A 45 -23.48 -7.76 28.02
N ALA A 46 -24.06 -8.73 28.74
CA ALA A 46 -23.32 -9.63 29.61
C ALA A 46 -22.43 -10.60 28.83
N ASP A 47 -22.85 -10.99 27.62
CA ASP A 47 -22.14 -11.94 26.77
C ASP A 47 -21.03 -11.31 25.90
N PHE A 48 -20.87 -9.99 25.99
CA PHE A 48 -19.88 -9.26 25.19
C PHE A 48 -18.64 -8.91 26.00
N ASP A 49 -17.49 -8.90 25.34
CA ASP A 49 -16.25 -8.42 25.95
C ASP A 49 -16.35 -6.93 26.36
N ARG A 50 -15.52 -6.51 27.32
CA ARG A 50 -15.52 -5.13 27.84
C ARG A 50 -15.38 -4.05 26.74
N PRO A 51 -14.41 -4.14 25.80
CA PRO A 51 -14.34 -3.24 24.64
C PRO A 51 -15.64 -3.14 23.83
N THR A 52 -16.30 -4.27 23.55
CA THR A 52 -17.54 -4.35 22.77
C THR A 52 -18.71 -3.75 23.53
N VAL A 53 -18.83 -4.02 24.84
CA VAL A 53 -19.79 -3.34 25.73
C VAL A 53 -19.60 -1.82 25.70
N ARG A 54 -18.35 -1.31 25.69
CA ARG A 54 -18.08 0.14 25.60
C ARG A 54 -18.48 0.73 24.24
N ARG A 55 -18.39 -0.04 23.14
CA ARG A 55 -18.86 0.37 21.81
C ARG A 55 -20.39 0.39 21.78
N ALA A 56 -21.03 -0.70 22.23
CA ALA A 56 -22.48 -0.85 22.30
C ALA A 56 -23.12 0.25 23.14
N LYS A 57 -22.62 0.50 24.36
CA LYS A 57 -23.14 1.57 25.23
C LYS A 57 -23.09 2.94 24.55
N ARG A 58 -22.05 3.26 23.79
CA ARG A 58 -21.98 4.54 23.06
C ARG A 58 -23.05 4.65 21.97
N GLN A 59 -23.34 3.56 21.25
CA GLN A 59 -24.38 3.54 20.22
C GLN A 59 -25.78 3.57 20.83
N LEU A 60 -26.02 2.78 21.87
CA LEU A 60 -27.32 2.64 22.53
C LEU A 60 -27.69 3.88 23.34
N LEU A 61 -26.75 4.50 24.06
CA LEU A 61 -27.01 5.74 24.80
C LEU A 61 -27.40 6.92 23.89
N SER A 62 -27.05 6.87 22.60
CA SER A 62 -27.49 7.89 21.65
C SER A 62 -28.95 7.72 21.18
N ASN A 63 -29.54 6.54 21.40
CA ASN A 63 -30.87 6.18 20.91
C ASN A 63 -31.90 5.93 22.04
N ALA A 64 -31.45 5.72 23.28
CA ALA A 64 -32.27 5.26 24.41
C ALA A 64 -33.37 6.23 24.93
N THR A 65 -33.61 7.37 24.29
CA THR A 65 -34.53 8.40 24.80
C THR A 65 -35.99 8.28 24.32
N GLY A 66 -36.39 7.19 23.62
CA GLY A 66 -37.75 7.12 23.05
C GLY A 66 -38.42 5.75 22.90
N SER A 67 -37.78 4.64 23.26
CA SER A 67 -38.37 3.30 23.10
C SER A 67 -39.15 2.87 24.34
N ASN A 68 -40.49 2.97 24.32
CA ASN A 68 -41.35 2.54 25.44
C ASN A 68 -41.93 1.12 25.27
N SER A 69 -41.69 0.46 24.13
CA SER A 69 -42.21 -0.88 23.85
C SER A 69 -41.10 -1.93 23.71
N LEU A 70 -41.38 -3.15 24.15
CA LEU A 70 -40.47 -4.28 24.05
C LEU A 70 -40.09 -4.59 22.60
N ALA A 71 -41.04 -4.48 21.67
CA ALA A 71 -40.79 -4.74 20.25
C ALA A 71 -39.79 -3.74 19.64
N GLN A 72 -39.92 -2.45 19.96
CA GLN A 72 -38.99 -1.42 19.49
C GLN A 72 -37.60 -1.62 20.10
N LEU A 73 -37.53 -1.88 21.42
CA LEU A 73 -36.27 -2.14 22.11
C LEU A 73 -35.58 -3.40 21.54
N LYS A 74 -36.33 -4.49 21.33
CA LYS A 74 -35.81 -5.72 20.69
C LYS A 74 -35.21 -5.43 19.32
N GLN A 75 -35.91 -4.68 18.47
CA GLN A 75 -35.42 -4.34 17.13
C GLN A 75 -34.19 -3.42 17.16
N GLU A 76 -34.12 -2.50 18.12
CA GLU A 76 -32.96 -1.61 18.34
C GLU A 76 -31.73 -2.39 18.80
N LEU A 77 -31.90 -3.25 19.81
CA LEU A 77 -30.87 -4.14 20.32
C LEU A 77 -30.40 -5.11 19.23
N GLN A 78 -31.32 -5.72 18.47
CA GLN A 78 -30.99 -6.62 17.36
C GLN A 78 -30.06 -5.93 16.37
N ARG A 79 -30.46 -4.77 15.84
CA ARG A 79 -29.64 -4.02 14.86
C ARG A 79 -28.26 -3.68 15.42
N THR A 80 -28.20 -3.27 16.69
CA THR A 80 -26.95 -2.90 17.35
C THR A 80 -26.03 -4.10 17.52
N VAL A 81 -26.55 -5.19 18.10
CA VAL A 81 -25.80 -6.43 18.35
C VAL A 81 -25.33 -7.05 17.05
N GLN A 82 -26.20 -7.19 16.05
CA GLN A 82 -25.81 -7.71 14.74
C GLN A 82 -24.75 -6.84 14.06
N SER A 83 -24.81 -5.51 14.22
CA SER A 83 -23.75 -4.62 13.74
C SER A 83 -22.41 -4.86 14.46
N LEU A 84 -22.42 -5.17 15.75
CA LEU A 84 -21.21 -5.45 16.53
C LEU A 84 -20.60 -6.79 16.13
N TRP A 85 -21.40 -7.85 15.98
CA TRP A 85 -20.93 -9.15 15.50
C TRP A 85 -20.34 -9.07 14.09
N ARG A 86 -20.99 -8.35 13.16
CA ARG A 86 -20.41 -8.11 11.83
C ARG A 86 -19.06 -7.41 11.90
N GLN A 87 -18.92 -6.44 12.80
CA GLN A 87 -17.66 -5.73 12.99
C GLN A 87 -16.57 -6.65 13.55
N GLU A 88 -16.90 -7.50 14.52
CA GLU A 88 -15.98 -8.47 15.11
C GLU A 88 -15.53 -9.52 14.08
N ASP A 89 -16.46 -10.16 13.39
CA ASP A 89 -16.18 -11.13 12.32
C ASP A 89 -15.35 -10.47 11.18
N ALA A 90 -15.58 -9.19 10.90
CA ALA A 90 -14.78 -8.43 9.94
C ALA A 90 -13.35 -8.20 10.44
N GLU A 91 -13.18 -7.87 11.73
CA GLU A 91 -11.87 -7.65 12.36
C GLU A 91 -11.06 -8.96 12.41
N GLU A 92 -11.70 -10.09 12.72
CA GLU A 92 -11.10 -11.43 12.71
C GLU A 92 -10.67 -11.84 11.30
N ALA A 93 -11.57 -11.74 10.31
CA ALA A 93 -11.27 -12.08 8.92
C ALA A 93 -10.10 -11.25 8.37
N LEU A 94 -9.94 -10.00 8.80
CA LEU A 94 -8.81 -9.17 8.38
C LEU A 94 -7.51 -9.51 9.09
N ALA A 95 -7.56 -9.93 10.36
CA ALA A 95 -6.39 -10.42 11.07
C ALA A 95 -5.87 -11.72 10.42
N GLU A 96 -6.79 -12.63 10.10
CA GLU A 96 -6.51 -13.85 9.33
C GLU A 96 -5.89 -13.51 7.98
N ALA A 97 -6.49 -12.58 7.23
CA ALA A 97 -6.00 -12.19 5.91
C ALA A 97 -4.55 -11.64 5.92
N VAL A 98 -4.17 -10.90 6.97
CA VAL A 98 -2.79 -10.40 7.13
C VAL A 98 -1.81 -11.54 7.38
N GLU A 99 -2.21 -12.57 8.12
CA GLU A 99 -1.35 -13.71 8.40
C GLU A 99 -1.18 -14.61 7.17
N LEU A 100 -2.28 -14.86 6.44
CA LEU A 100 -2.28 -15.56 5.15
C LEU A 100 -1.42 -14.84 4.10
N GLU A 101 -1.51 -13.51 4.05
CA GLU A 101 -0.65 -12.70 3.18
C GLU A 101 0.84 -12.83 3.54
N ARG A 102 1.19 -12.84 4.84
CA ARG A 102 2.59 -13.01 5.29
C ARG A 102 3.14 -14.38 4.97
N SER A 103 2.29 -15.42 4.97
CA SER A 103 2.67 -16.79 4.65
C SER A 103 2.66 -17.10 3.15
N GLY A 104 2.24 -16.15 2.30
CA GLY A 104 2.16 -16.31 0.85
C GLY A 104 0.93 -17.09 0.37
N GLN A 105 -0.06 -17.29 1.23
CA GLN A 105 -1.35 -17.94 0.92
C GLN A 105 -2.32 -16.91 0.34
N TRP A 106 -2.07 -16.51 -0.91
CA TRP A 106 -2.73 -15.35 -1.53
C TRP A 106 -4.23 -15.57 -1.77
N ASP A 107 -4.66 -16.76 -2.20
CA ASP A 107 -6.06 -17.07 -2.49
C ASP A 107 -6.93 -17.04 -1.24
N GLU A 108 -6.45 -17.63 -0.16
CA GLU A 108 -7.09 -17.62 1.15
C GLU A 108 -7.07 -16.20 1.73
N ALA A 109 -5.94 -15.48 1.62
CA ALA A 109 -5.86 -14.09 2.06
C ALA A 109 -6.91 -13.24 1.36
N ARG A 110 -7.10 -13.41 0.04
CA ARG A 110 -8.15 -12.73 -0.73
C ARG A 110 -9.53 -13.03 -0.18
N GLU A 111 -9.87 -14.28 0.09
CA GLU A 111 -11.17 -14.66 0.63
C GLU A 111 -11.41 -14.04 2.01
N ALA A 112 -10.40 -14.04 2.88
CA ALA A 112 -10.46 -13.43 4.19
C ALA A 112 -10.61 -11.90 4.11
N TYR A 113 -9.88 -11.21 3.23
CA TYR A 113 -10.11 -9.78 2.96
C TYR A 113 -11.50 -9.51 2.36
N ALA A 114 -11.99 -10.36 1.45
CA ALA A 114 -13.31 -10.22 0.87
C ALA A 114 -14.40 -10.30 1.93
N LYS A 115 -14.31 -11.32 2.81
CA LYS A 115 -15.18 -11.48 3.99
C LYS A 115 -15.12 -10.24 4.88
N GLY A 116 -13.91 -9.79 5.23
CA GLY A 116 -13.71 -8.60 6.06
C GLY A 116 -14.27 -7.30 5.47
N VAL A 117 -14.17 -7.12 4.15
CA VAL A 117 -14.73 -5.95 3.45
C VAL A 117 -16.25 -6.02 3.34
N PHE A 118 -16.79 -7.20 2.99
CA PHE A 118 -18.23 -7.41 2.86
C PHE A 118 -18.98 -7.23 4.18
N LEU A 119 -18.37 -7.66 5.29
CA LEU A 119 -18.92 -7.49 6.64
C LEU A 119 -18.90 -6.04 7.14
N GLY A 120 -18.17 -5.14 6.46
CA GLY A 120 -18.17 -3.71 6.72
C GLY A 120 -17.43 -3.32 8.01
N PRO A 121 -16.12 -3.04 7.96
CA PRO A 121 -15.39 -2.71 9.17
C PRO A 121 -15.65 -1.27 9.61
N SER A 122 -15.30 -0.97 10.87
CA SER A 122 -15.25 0.39 11.43
C SER A 122 -14.30 1.36 10.69
N GLN A 123 -13.42 0.84 9.84
CA GLN A 123 -12.49 1.59 8.98
C GLN A 123 -12.55 1.09 7.52
N PRO A 124 -13.65 1.32 6.80
CA PRO A 124 -13.94 0.67 5.51
C PRO A 124 -12.90 1.00 4.43
N LEU A 125 -12.28 2.18 4.50
CA LEU A 125 -11.56 2.74 3.37
C LEU A 125 -10.08 2.32 3.30
N GLN A 126 -9.36 2.28 4.43
CA GLN A 126 -7.98 1.76 4.46
C GLN A 126 -7.94 0.26 4.14
N ARG A 127 -8.95 -0.47 4.63
CA ARG A 127 -9.10 -1.92 4.44
C ARG A 127 -9.54 -2.26 3.01
N ALA A 128 -10.44 -1.47 2.40
CA ALA A 128 -10.75 -1.58 0.98
C ALA A 128 -9.55 -1.28 0.06
N VAL A 129 -8.70 -0.30 0.42
CA VAL A 129 -7.44 -0.06 -0.30
C VAL A 129 -6.53 -1.27 -0.24
N ARG A 130 -6.37 -1.90 0.94
CA ARG A 130 -5.54 -3.10 1.11
C ARG A 130 -6.09 -4.29 0.33
N PHE A 131 -7.39 -4.52 0.39
CA PHE A 131 -8.04 -5.58 -0.36
C PHE A 131 -7.90 -5.36 -1.88
N ALA A 132 -8.10 -4.14 -2.36
CA ALA A 132 -7.88 -3.81 -3.76
C ALA A 132 -6.42 -3.99 -4.21
N GLN A 133 -5.46 -3.70 -3.34
CA GLN A 133 -4.04 -3.94 -3.61
C GLN A 133 -3.75 -5.44 -3.80
N LEU A 134 -4.34 -6.30 -2.98
CA LEU A 134 -4.20 -7.74 -3.11
C LEU A 134 -4.91 -8.31 -4.34
N LEU A 135 -6.12 -7.81 -4.65
CA LEU A 135 -6.81 -8.18 -5.88
C LEU A 135 -6.03 -7.77 -7.13
N HIS A 136 -5.31 -6.65 -7.07
CA HIS A 136 -4.42 -6.22 -8.17
C HIS A 136 -3.17 -7.11 -8.27
N VAL A 137 -2.61 -7.59 -7.16
CA VAL A 137 -1.55 -8.62 -7.17
C VAL A 137 -2.04 -9.94 -7.77
N MET A 138 -3.30 -10.29 -7.55
CA MET A 138 -3.86 -11.61 -7.90
C MET A 138 -4.63 -11.65 -9.22
N ALA A 139 -4.80 -10.51 -9.88
CA ALA A 139 -5.38 -10.39 -11.22
C ALA A 139 -6.77 -11.02 -11.42
N GLY A 140 -7.54 -11.12 -10.33
CA GLY A 140 -8.92 -11.60 -10.33
C GLY A 140 -9.83 -10.58 -9.64
N ALA A 141 -10.95 -10.24 -10.29
CA ALA A 141 -12.10 -9.53 -9.72
C ALA A 141 -11.80 -8.23 -8.91
N SER A 142 -10.77 -7.47 -9.27
CA SER A 142 -10.40 -6.21 -8.59
C SER A 142 -11.40 -5.08 -8.85
N GLU A 143 -11.98 -5.02 -10.05
CA GLU A 143 -12.80 -3.89 -10.47
C GLU A 143 -14.12 -3.79 -9.70
N GLN A 144 -14.87 -4.89 -9.56
CA GLN A 144 -16.16 -4.90 -8.86
C GLN A 144 -16.01 -4.50 -7.40
N VAL A 145 -14.93 -4.94 -6.75
CA VAL A 145 -14.60 -4.58 -5.36
C VAL A 145 -14.25 -3.09 -5.26
N LEU A 146 -13.47 -2.57 -6.21
CA LEU A 146 -13.14 -1.15 -6.26
C LEU A 146 -14.39 -0.30 -6.47
N HIS A 147 -15.26 -0.67 -7.40
CA HIS A 147 -16.56 -0.02 -7.61
C HIS A 147 -17.44 -0.12 -6.37
N HIS A 148 -17.52 -1.29 -5.72
CA HIS A 148 -18.29 -1.47 -4.49
C HIS A 148 -17.74 -0.59 -3.36
N ALA A 149 -16.43 -0.51 -3.20
CA ALA A 149 -15.78 0.35 -2.21
C ALA A 149 -16.03 1.85 -2.48
N LEU A 150 -16.21 2.25 -3.74
CA LEU A 150 -16.56 3.63 -4.13
C LEU A 150 -18.05 3.92 -4.05
N GLY A 151 -18.90 2.92 -4.30
CA GLY A 151 -20.35 2.99 -4.32
C GLY A 151 -21.01 2.71 -2.96
N GLY A 152 -20.28 2.11 -2.02
CA GLY A 152 -20.70 1.94 -0.64
C GLY A 152 -21.12 3.29 -0.08
N ARG A 153 -22.40 3.42 0.30
CA ARG A 153 -22.97 4.63 0.90
C ARG A 153 -22.12 4.98 2.12
N THR A 154 -21.19 5.92 1.97
CA THR A 154 -20.64 6.64 3.11
C THR A 154 -21.83 7.25 3.83
N LEU A 155 -22.14 6.70 5.00
CA LEU A 155 -23.09 7.21 5.98
C LEU A 155 -22.88 8.74 6.08
N GLY A 156 -23.76 9.51 5.45
CA GLY A 156 -23.64 10.96 5.33
C GLY A 156 -23.89 11.48 3.92
N THR A 157 -25.11 11.31 3.40
CA THR A 157 -25.61 11.98 2.18
C THR A 157 -25.88 13.49 2.40
N GLY A 158 -25.07 14.15 3.23
CA GLY A 158 -25.13 15.60 3.43
C GLY A 158 -24.38 16.32 2.32
N GLY A 159 -25.11 16.69 1.26
CA GLY A 159 -24.65 17.34 0.03
C GLY A 159 -23.68 18.50 0.22
N THR A 160 -22.39 18.18 0.34
CA THR A 160 -21.31 19.15 0.23
C THR A 160 -20.36 18.65 -0.85
N SER A 161 -20.05 19.53 -1.80
CA SER A 161 -19.10 19.34 -2.90
C SER A 161 -17.64 19.25 -2.42
N GLY A 162 -17.41 18.53 -1.32
CA GLY A 162 -16.11 18.38 -0.69
C GLY A 162 -15.20 17.46 -1.49
N ALA A 163 -13.91 17.77 -1.47
CA ALA A 163 -12.90 16.89 -2.04
C ALA A 163 -13.00 15.48 -1.41
N PRO A 164 -12.83 14.39 -2.20
CA PRO A 164 -12.89 13.04 -1.66
C PRO A 164 -11.84 12.84 -0.56
N SER A 165 -12.21 12.07 0.47
CA SER A 165 -11.29 11.74 1.55
C SER A 165 -10.03 11.05 1.03
N ARG A 166 -8.91 11.16 1.76
CA ARG A 166 -7.61 10.59 1.36
C ARG A 166 -7.70 9.11 0.98
N ALA A 167 -8.43 8.32 1.75
CA ALA A 167 -8.54 6.90 1.44
C ALA A 167 -9.51 6.62 0.27
N LYS A 168 -10.55 7.44 0.04
CA LYS A 168 -11.40 7.32 -1.17
C LYS A 168 -10.56 7.61 -2.42
N ARG A 169 -9.72 8.64 -2.36
CA ARG A 169 -8.74 8.94 -3.42
C ARG A 169 -7.76 7.78 -3.64
N GLY A 170 -7.36 7.07 -2.58
CA GLY A 170 -6.52 5.87 -2.68
C GLY A 170 -7.19 4.74 -3.49
N VAL A 171 -8.46 4.44 -3.18
CA VAL A 171 -9.25 3.44 -3.93
C VAL A 171 -9.42 3.87 -5.38
N MET A 172 -9.83 5.13 -5.61
CA MET A 172 -10.00 5.69 -6.94
C MET A 172 -8.70 5.63 -7.77
N ALA A 173 -7.55 5.96 -7.19
CA ALA A 173 -6.26 5.90 -7.90
C ALA A 173 -5.92 4.49 -8.39
N ARG A 174 -6.32 3.46 -7.64
CA ARG A 174 -6.11 2.05 -8.02
C ARG A 174 -7.05 1.63 -9.14
N LEU A 175 -8.33 2.01 -9.08
CA LEU A 175 -9.28 1.76 -10.17
C LEU A 175 -8.86 2.47 -11.45
N VAL A 176 -8.45 3.74 -11.35
CA VAL A 176 -7.91 4.50 -12.48
C VAL A 176 -6.73 3.78 -13.11
N LEU A 177 -5.77 3.33 -12.30
CA LEU A 177 -4.60 2.61 -12.81
C LEU A 177 -5.00 1.36 -13.58
N LEU A 178 -5.89 0.53 -13.02
CA LEU A 178 -6.40 -0.67 -13.66
C LEU A 178 -7.05 -0.35 -15.01
N LEU A 179 -7.98 0.60 -15.03
CA LEU A 179 -8.68 1.01 -16.25
C LEU A 179 -7.71 1.55 -17.31
N LEU A 180 -6.70 2.33 -16.92
CA LEU A 180 -5.67 2.83 -17.85
C LEU A 180 -4.81 1.70 -18.42
N GLN A 181 -4.45 0.70 -17.61
CA GLN A 181 -3.71 -0.48 -18.06
C GLN A 181 -4.54 -1.36 -19.02
N GLU A 182 -5.87 -1.41 -18.85
CA GLU A 182 -6.81 -2.11 -19.74
C GLU A 182 -7.18 -1.30 -21.00
N GLY A 183 -6.74 -0.05 -21.13
CA GLY A 183 -7.10 0.83 -22.24
C GLY A 183 -8.52 1.39 -22.18
N ARG A 184 -9.13 1.41 -20.99
CA ARG A 184 -10.43 2.01 -20.70
C ARG A 184 -10.26 3.47 -20.26
N ASP A 185 -9.60 4.26 -21.12
CA ASP A 185 -9.17 5.62 -20.81
C ASP A 185 -10.34 6.58 -20.47
N GLU A 186 -11.50 6.42 -21.11
CA GLU A 186 -12.68 7.28 -20.88
C GLU A 186 -13.24 7.13 -19.46
N GLU A 187 -13.34 5.90 -18.98
CA GLU A 187 -13.81 5.60 -17.61
C GLU A 187 -12.79 6.10 -16.57
N ALA A 188 -11.50 5.86 -16.83
CA ALA A 188 -10.42 6.36 -15.99
C ALA A 188 -10.43 7.89 -15.91
N LEU A 189 -10.70 8.59 -17.02
CA LEU A 189 -10.73 10.05 -17.09
C LEU A 189 -11.84 10.66 -16.23
N ALA A 190 -13.01 10.03 -16.16
CA ALA A 190 -14.09 10.45 -15.27
C ALA A 190 -13.69 10.37 -13.79
N LEU A 191 -13.00 9.29 -13.41
CA LEU A 191 -12.48 9.11 -12.06
C LEU A 191 -11.32 10.07 -11.74
N LEU A 192 -10.41 10.30 -12.70
CA LEU A 192 -9.32 11.27 -12.56
C LEU A 192 -9.86 12.70 -12.30
N ARG A 193 -10.88 13.12 -13.05
CA ARG A 193 -11.53 14.43 -12.87
C ARG A 193 -12.22 14.53 -11.52
N SER A 194 -13.01 13.51 -11.15
CA SER A 194 -13.74 13.52 -9.87
C SER A 194 -12.83 13.44 -8.63
N GLY A 195 -11.64 12.86 -8.75
CA GLY A 195 -10.64 12.86 -7.67
C GLY A 195 -9.66 14.02 -7.68
N GLY A 196 -9.83 14.99 -8.59
CA GLY A 196 -9.06 16.24 -8.64
C GLY A 196 -7.64 16.09 -9.17
N TRP A 197 -7.34 15.03 -9.93
CA TRP A 197 -6.03 14.88 -10.58
C TRP A 197 -5.95 15.75 -11.84
N ARG A 198 -4.81 16.40 -12.02
CA ARG A 198 -4.58 17.34 -13.14
C ARG A 198 -3.73 16.75 -14.26
N PHE A 199 -2.89 15.78 -13.93
CA PHE A 199 -1.91 15.19 -14.83
C PHE A 199 -2.01 13.67 -14.73
N SER A 200 -1.76 13.02 -15.86
CA SER A 200 -1.61 11.57 -15.97
C SER A 200 -0.34 11.27 -16.74
N LEU A 201 0.24 10.10 -16.47
CA LEU A 201 1.24 9.54 -17.35
C LEU A 201 0.62 9.27 -18.74
N ALA A 202 1.46 9.32 -19.77
CA ALA A 202 1.05 8.97 -21.12
C ALA A 202 0.57 7.50 -21.17
N PRO A 203 -0.44 7.16 -21.97
CA PRO A 203 -1.02 5.82 -21.88
C PRO A 203 -0.06 4.67 -22.22
N TRP A 204 0.92 4.91 -23.10
CA TRP A 204 1.95 3.94 -23.44
C TRP A 204 2.89 3.61 -22.26
N ILE A 205 2.99 4.49 -21.26
CA ILE A 205 3.77 4.24 -20.03
C ILE A 205 3.05 3.22 -19.15
N LEU A 206 1.71 3.24 -19.12
CA LEU A 206 0.91 2.35 -18.28
C LEU A 206 0.58 1.04 -19.01
N ARG A 207 0.48 1.10 -20.33
CA ARG A 207 0.28 -0.03 -21.25
C ARG A 207 1.59 -0.39 -21.95
N TYR A 208 2.68 -0.43 -21.20
CA TYR A 208 4.00 -0.67 -21.77
C TYR A 208 3.98 -1.99 -22.55
N PRO A 209 4.35 -1.98 -23.84
CA PRO A 209 4.37 -3.20 -24.64
C PRO A 209 5.39 -4.21 -24.10
N SER A 210 5.32 -5.44 -24.57
CA SER A 210 6.39 -6.41 -24.34
C SER A 210 7.71 -5.83 -24.84
N ALA A 211 8.83 -6.17 -24.18
CA ALA A 211 10.16 -5.64 -24.43
C ALA A 211 10.63 -5.68 -25.91
N THR A 212 9.94 -6.45 -26.77
CA THR A 212 10.16 -6.57 -28.21
C THR A 212 9.78 -5.34 -29.03
N ASP A 213 8.92 -4.45 -28.53
CA ASP A 213 8.29 -3.42 -29.37
C ASP A 213 8.89 -2.02 -29.17
N PHE A 214 9.86 -1.87 -28.27
CA PHE A 214 10.49 -0.58 -28.01
C PHE A 214 11.64 -0.30 -28.97
N ARG A 215 11.67 0.94 -29.47
CA ARG A 215 12.85 1.45 -30.18
C ARG A 215 13.96 1.65 -29.16
N THR A 216 15.14 1.11 -29.44
CA THR A 216 16.40 1.49 -28.77
C THR A 216 16.82 2.87 -29.27
N ASP A 217 15.97 3.88 -29.06
CA ASP A 217 16.24 5.23 -29.54
C ASP A 217 17.36 5.87 -28.70
N SER A 218 18.25 6.57 -29.40
CA SER A 218 19.26 7.45 -28.82
C SER A 218 18.58 8.52 -27.94
N GLY A 219 19.09 8.75 -26.74
CA GLY A 219 18.67 9.91 -25.92
C GLY A 219 18.23 9.62 -24.50
N PHE A 220 18.31 8.37 -24.02
CA PHE A 220 18.20 8.10 -22.59
C PHE A 220 19.22 8.94 -21.81
N PRO A 221 18.83 9.67 -20.74
CA PRO A 221 19.73 10.52 -19.97
C PRO A 221 20.66 9.71 -19.03
N GLY A 222 21.27 8.65 -19.56
CA GLY A 222 22.07 7.70 -18.78
C GLY A 222 22.44 6.45 -19.57
N GLY A 223 22.54 5.31 -18.90
CA GLY A 223 22.75 4.01 -19.54
C GLY A 223 22.13 2.83 -18.79
N VAL A 224 22.00 1.71 -19.49
CA VAL A 224 21.50 0.43 -18.99
C VAL A 224 22.48 -0.66 -19.39
N TRP A 225 22.90 -1.47 -18.44
CA TRP A 225 23.90 -2.53 -18.65
C TRP A 225 23.42 -3.82 -18.02
N ASP A 226 23.37 -4.88 -18.81
CA ASP A 226 23.11 -6.24 -18.33
C ASP A 226 24.39 -6.89 -17.83
N GLN A 227 24.24 -7.80 -16.86
CA GLN A 227 25.36 -8.47 -16.21
C GLN A 227 26.38 -7.50 -15.60
N ALA A 228 25.88 -6.41 -15.02
CA ALA A 228 26.69 -5.28 -14.60
C ALA A 228 27.58 -5.58 -13.40
N LEU A 229 27.11 -6.37 -12.42
CA LEU A 229 27.91 -6.74 -11.26
C LEU A 229 28.68 -8.05 -11.51
N PRO A 230 29.90 -8.18 -10.95
CA PRO A 230 30.59 -9.46 -10.86
C PRO A 230 29.71 -10.47 -10.11
N GLY A 231 29.73 -11.74 -10.53
CA GLY A 231 28.87 -12.78 -9.95
C GLY A 231 28.98 -12.89 -8.43
N GLY A 232 30.18 -12.72 -7.85
CA GLY A 232 30.37 -12.73 -6.40
C GLY A 232 29.73 -11.56 -5.66
N HIS A 233 29.60 -10.38 -6.28
CA HIS A 233 28.86 -9.25 -5.71
C HIS A 233 27.35 -9.51 -5.78
N LEU A 234 26.85 -9.95 -6.94
CA LEU A 234 25.43 -10.25 -7.13
C LEU A 234 24.95 -11.32 -6.14
N GLN A 235 25.64 -12.47 -6.06
CA GLN A 235 25.26 -13.57 -5.16
C GLN A 235 25.18 -13.14 -3.70
N ARG A 236 26.13 -12.31 -3.24
CA ARG A 236 26.13 -11.80 -1.87
C ARG A 236 24.99 -10.82 -1.62
N LEU A 237 24.66 -9.95 -2.59
CA LEU A 237 23.48 -9.08 -2.50
C LEU A 237 22.19 -9.89 -2.52
N GLN A 238 22.08 -10.91 -3.37
CA GLN A 238 20.91 -11.79 -3.44
C GLN A 238 20.68 -12.52 -2.12
N ALA A 239 21.73 -13.03 -1.48
CA ALA A 239 21.62 -13.69 -0.18
C ALA A 239 21.27 -12.70 0.95
N TRP A 240 21.84 -11.50 0.94
CA TRP A 240 21.60 -10.50 1.99
C TRP A 240 20.22 -9.83 1.87
N LEU A 241 19.80 -9.51 0.64
CA LEU A 241 18.52 -8.88 0.31
C LEU A 241 17.48 -9.89 -0.18
N ASP A 242 17.65 -11.16 0.17
CA ASP A 242 16.66 -12.20 -0.08
C ASP A 242 15.27 -11.74 0.41
N PRO A 243 14.17 -12.04 -0.31
CA PRO A 243 12.84 -11.63 0.11
C PRO A 243 12.46 -12.01 1.55
N GLY A 244 12.98 -13.12 2.08
CA GLY A 244 12.79 -13.59 3.45
C GLY A 244 13.84 -13.10 4.45
N SER A 245 14.81 -12.29 4.03
CA SER A 245 15.92 -11.90 4.90
C SER A 245 15.49 -11.00 6.07
N ALA A 246 16.25 -11.08 7.18
CA ALA A 246 15.99 -10.28 8.38
C ALA A 246 16.09 -8.77 8.12
N PHE A 247 16.83 -8.35 7.09
CA PHE A 247 16.97 -6.95 6.68
C PHE A 247 15.60 -6.26 6.59
N TRP A 248 14.63 -6.83 5.86
CA TRP A 248 13.33 -6.18 5.68
C TRP A 248 12.58 -5.97 6.99
N ARG A 249 12.59 -6.99 7.87
CA ARG A 249 11.89 -6.94 9.16
C ARG A 249 12.56 -5.96 10.12
N GLU A 250 13.90 -5.98 10.20
CA GLU A 250 14.68 -5.11 11.07
C GLU A 250 14.54 -3.63 10.70
N HIS A 251 14.25 -3.34 9.43
CA HIS A 251 14.04 -1.98 8.94
C HIS A 251 12.56 -1.59 8.89
N GLY A 252 11.66 -2.47 9.39
CA GLY A 252 10.21 -2.26 9.34
C GLY A 252 9.70 -1.97 7.93
N TYR A 253 10.29 -2.61 6.92
CA TYR A 253 9.97 -2.34 5.52
C TYR A 253 8.62 -2.96 5.15
N ASN A 254 7.66 -2.11 4.79
CA ASN A 254 6.38 -2.57 4.26
C ASN A 254 6.42 -2.56 2.72
N GLU A 255 6.12 -3.71 2.12
CA GLU A 255 6.27 -3.89 0.68
C GLU A 255 5.25 -3.11 -0.16
N VAL A 256 4.14 -2.67 0.46
CA VAL A 256 3.02 -2.01 -0.23
C VAL A 256 2.96 -0.51 0.01
N VAL A 257 3.18 -0.05 1.25
CA VAL A 257 3.28 1.39 1.54
C VAL A 257 4.72 1.89 1.52
N GLY A 258 5.70 1.02 1.26
CA GLY A 258 7.10 1.35 1.46
C GLY A 258 7.44 1.41 2.93
N SER A 259 8.48 2.14 3.27
CA SER A 259 8.80 2.41 4.66
C SER A 259 7.89 3.49 5.28
N GLY A 260 6.71 3.76 4.70
CA GLY A 260 5.85 4.90 5.04
C GLY A 260 5.33 4.99 6.48
N GLU A 261 5.32 3.91 7.27
CA GLU A 261 5.01 3.98 8.71
C GLU A 261 6.23 4.37 9.56
N ASN A 262 7.45 4.04 9.10
CA ASN A 262 8.70 4.32 9.79
C ASN A 262 9.57 5.40 9.09
N GLY A 263 9.05 6.04 8.04
CA GLY A 263 9.77 6.99 7.18
C GLY A 263 10.65 6.32 6.12
N TYR A 264 11.03 7.07 5.08
CA TYR A 264 12.08 6.66 4.13
C TYR A 264 13.39 6.37 4.88
N PHE A 265 14.03 5.23 4.60
CA PHE A 265 15.35 4.93 5.14
C PHE A 265 16.37 4.77 4.01
N SER A 266 17.52 5.37 4.22
CA SER A 266 18.69 5.25 3.37
C SER A 266 19.95 5.36 4.23
N TYR A 267 21.06 4.90 3.66
CA TYR A 267 22.36 4.90 4.32
C TYR A 267 23.32 5.73 3.50
N VAL A 268 24.02 6.65 4.15
CA VAL A 268 25.03 7.47 3.51
C VAL A 268 26.41 7.00 3.95
N GLN A 269 27.29 6.77 2.97
CA GLN A 269 28.68 6.43 3.21
C GLN A 269 29.62 7.24 2.33
N GLU A 270 30.83 7.49 2.82
CA GLU A 270 31.88 8.14 2.04
C GLU A 270 32.48 7.19 1.01
N ILE A 271 32.79 7.71 -0.18
CA ILE A 271 33.44 6.96 -1.26
C ILE A 271 34.94 6.97 -0.98
N THR A 272 35.40 6.06 -0.13
CA THR A 272 36.81 5.93 0.27
C THR A 272 37.35 4.53 0.03
N GLU A 273 38.68 4.37 0.08
CA GLU A 273 39.32 3.05 0.02
C GLU A 273 38.83 2.12 1.15
N ALA A 274 38.62 2.67 2.34
CA ALA A 274 38.20 1.92 3.53
C ALA A 274 36.78 1.35 3.40
N GLY A 275 35.92 1.97 2.57
CA GLY A 275 34.56 1.50 2.30
C GLY A 275 34.49 0.09 1.70
N ASN A 276 35.59 -0.41 1.10
CA ASN A 276 35.62 -1.74 0.48
C ASN A 276 35.49 -2.91 1.45
N LYS A 277 35.58 -2.67 2.76
CA LYS A 277 35.57 -3.74 3.76
C LYS A 277 34.17 -4.34 3.96
N THR A 278 33.11 -3.60 3.62
CA THR A 278 31.73 -4.08 3.70
C THR A 278 31.22 -4.54 2.33
N LEU A 279 30.21 -5.40 2.32
CA LEU A 279 29.53 -5.81 1.09
C LEU A 279 29.02 -4.57 0.32
N THR A 280 28.26 -3.70 0.99
CA THR A 280 27.67 -2.50 0.37
C THR A 280 28.74 -1.58 -0.20
N GLY A 281 29.82 -1.31 0.53
CA GLY A 281 30.85 -0.41 0.05
C GLY A 281 31.69 -1.00 -1.09
N SER A 282 31.92 -2.31 -1.12
CA SER A 282 32.55 -2.97 -2.27
C SER A 282 31.70 -2.88 -3.54
N VAL A 283 30.38 -3.06 -3.42
CA VAL A 283 29.41 -2.94 -4.53
C VAL A 283 29.31 -1.49 -5.02
N ILE A 284 29.08 -0.55 -4.11
CA ILE A 284 28.96 0.89 -4.42
C ILE A 284 30.20 1.38 -5.16
N ARG A 285 31.39 1.01 -4.68
CA ARG A 285 32.63 1.44 -5.32
C ARG A 285 32.84 0.81 -6.68
N TYR A 286 32.44 -0.45 -6.84
CA TYR A 286 32.46 -1.09 -8.16
C TYR A 286 31.58 -0.32 -9.15
N ILE A 287 30.33 -0.02 -8.78
CA ILE A 287 29.39 0.76 -9.60
C ILE A 287 29.99 2.14 -9.92
N TRP A 288 30.51 2.85 -8.92
CA TRP A 288 31.11 4.16 -9.11
C TRP A 288 32.28 4.13 -10.11
N LYS A 289 33.24 3.20 -9.93
CA LYS A 289 34.38 3.07 -10.85
C LYS A 289 33.96 2.73 -12.26
N PHE A 290 32.99 1.82 -12.41
CA PHE A 290 32.43 1.44 -13.70
C PHE A 290 31.80 2.64 -14.39
N LEU A 291 30.94 3.39 -13.71
CA LEU A 291 30.28 4.57 -14.29
C LEU A 291 31.28 5.71 -14.60
N CYS A 292 32.29 5.93 -13.75
CA CYS A 292 33.36 6.89 -14.02
C CYS A 292 34.14 6.57 -15.29
N SER A 293 34.30 5.28 -15.65
CA SER A 293 35.02 4.91 -16.87
C SER A 293 34.21 5.10 -18.16
N LEU A 294 32.91 5.44 -18.05
CA LEU A 294 32.03 5.65 -19.20
C LEU A 294 31.89 7.12 -19.61
N ASP A 295 32.33 8.05 -18.76
CA ASP A 295 32.24 9.51 -18.98
C ASP A 295 30.81 10.01 -19.30
N LEU A 296 29.78 9.33 -18.77
CA LEU A 296 28.37 9.68 -19.02
C LEU A 296 27.82 10.75 -18.07
N PHE A 297 28.43 10.89 -16.89
CA PHE A 297 27.92 11.73 -15.81
C PHE A 297 28.97 12.76 -15.40
N PRO A 298 28.90 13.99 -15.92
CA PRO A 298 29.85 15.05 -15.59
C PRO A 298 29.97 15.27 -14.07
N GLY A 299 31.19 15.22 -13.56
CA GLY A 299 31.49 15.41 -12.14
C GLY A 299 31.33 14.16 -11.26
N LEU A 300 30.95 12.99 -11.80
CA LEU A 300 30.81 11.76 -11.00
C LEU A 300 32.13 11.33 -10.33
N GLY A 301 33.27 11.57 -10.98
CA GLY A 301 34.60 11.33 -10.40
C GLY A 301 34.90 12.21 -9.17
N GLU A 302 34.16 13.31 -8.97
CA GLU A 302 34.24 14.19 -7.81
C GLU A 302 33.24 13.82 -6.70
N ALA A 303 32.44 12.76 -6.89
CA ALA A 303 31.49 12.33 -5.87
C ALA A 303 32.23 11.95 -4.58
N LYS A 304 31.73 12.47 -3.45
CA LYS A 304 32.29 12.22 -2.11
C LYS A 304 31.47 11.21 -1.32
N LEU A 305 30.17 11.15 -1.60
CA LEU A 305 29.23 10.30 -0.90
C LEU A 305 28.43 9.42 -1.84
N ALA A 306 28.07 8.25 -1.34
CA ALA A 306 27.05 7.40 -1.90
C ALA A 306 25.96 7.22 -0.85
N GLU A 307 24.72 7.57 -1.22
CA GLU A 307 23.53 7.17 -0.50
C GLU A 307 23.00 5.89 -1.12
N TRP A 308 22.60 4.91 -0.32
CA TRP A 308 22.01 3.68 -0.82
C TRP A 308 20.81 3.24 -0.01
N TRP A 309 19.90 2.53 -0.67
CA TRP A 309 18.71 1.92 -0.09
C TRP A 309 18.33 0.70 -0.92
N ALA A 310 17.40 -0.10 -0.40
CA ALA A 310 16.91 -1.29 -1.09
C ALA A 310 15.39 -1.34 -1.06
N HIS A 311 14.78 -1.86 -2.12
CA HIS A 311 13.35 -2.08 -2.20
C HIS A 311 13.03 -3.54 -2.50
N LYS A 312 11.92 -4.03 -1.92
CA LYS A 312 11.28 -5.31 -2.22
C LYS A 312 9.83 -5.06 -2.56
N ARG A 313 9.45 -5.18 -3.84
CA ARG A 313 8.11 -4.79 -4.32
C ARG A 313 7.37 -5.96 -4.97
N PRO A 314 6.09 -6.21 -4.61
CA PRO A 314 5.19 -7.08 -5.36
C PRO A 314 4.97 -6.58 -6.80
N HIS A 315 4.46 -7.46 -7.67
CA HIS A 315 4.21 -7.16 -9.07
C HIS A 315 3.40 -5.86 -9.27
N ALA A 316 2.24 -5.76 -8.62
CA ALA A 316 1.32 -4.61 -8.68
C ALA A 316 1.79 -3.34 -7.94
N CYS A 317 2.99 -3.35 -7.34
CA CYS A 317 3.51 -2.25 -6.55
C CYS A 317 4.54 -1.45 -7.34
N GLY A 318 4.13 -0.29 -7.84
CA GLY A 318 5.03 0.73 -8.36
C GLY A 318 5.68 1.57 -7.26
N HIS A 319 6.23 2.70 -7.66
CA HIS A 319 6.81 3.71 -6.78
C HIS A 319 6.45 5.10 -7.29
N GLN A 320 6.16 6.01 -6.36
CA GLN A 320 5.71 7.36 -6.71
C GLN A 320 6.75 8.07 -7.57
N MET A 321 6.27 8.86 -8.55
CA MET A 321 7.15 9.73 -9.32
C MET A 321 7.75 10.80 -8.40
N HIS A 322 9.07 10.90 -8.37
CA HIS A 322 9.79 11.83 -7.51
C HIS A 322 11.12 12.24 -8.14
N TYR A 323 11.73 13.26 -7.53
CA TYR A 323 13.12 13.62 -7.75
C TYR A 323 13.91 13.11 -6.55
N ASP A 324 15.09 12.54 -6.79
CA ASP A 324 16.01 12.29 -5.70
C ASP A 324 16.51 13.65 -5.21
N SER A 325 16.17 14.00 -3.98
CA SER A 325 16.50 15.31 -3.43
C SER A 325 16.98 15.20 -2.01
N ASP A 326 18.05 15.94 -1.69
CA ASP A 326 18.52 16.07 -0.32
C ASP A 326 17.42 16.70 0.56
N ASN A 327 17.17 16.09 1.72
CA ASN A 327 16.18 16.53 2.72
C ASN A 327 14.80 16.86 2.10
N GLU A 328 14.35 16.06 1.13
CA GLU A 328 13.07 16.24 0.43
C GLU A 328 12.90 17.63 -0.22
N GLY A 329 14.01 18.29 -0.56
CA GLY A 329 14.02 19.62 -1.17
C GLY A 329 13.85 20.78 -0.18
N ILE A 330 13.85 20.52 1.13
CA ILE A 330 13.83 21.56 2.15
C ILE A 330 15.14 22.36 2.08
N GLY A 331 15.04 23.66 1.82
CA GLY A 331 16.20 24.55 1.62
C GLY A 331 16.71 24.62 0.18
N GLY A 332 15.99 24.01 -0.76
CA GLY A 332 16.31 24.02 -2.20
C GLY A 332 16.46 22.60 -2.75
N VAL A 333 16.15 22.44 -4.04
CA VAL A 333 16.31 21.15 -4.73
C VAL A 333 17.78 20.93 -5.03
N ARG A 334 18.38 19.96 -4.32
CA ARG A 334 19.71 19.43 -4.64
C ARG A 334 19.55 17.98 -5.02
N ASN A 335 19.95 17.64 -6.23
CA ASN A 335 19.85 16.29 -6.77
C ASN A 335 21.23 15.59 -6.74
N PRO A 336 21.27 14.25 -6.71
CA PRO A 336 22.52 13.54 -6.90
C PRO A 336 23.06 13.77 -8.31
N ILE A 337 24.37 13.59 -8.47
CA ILE A 337 25.04 13.62 -9.79
C ILE A 337 24.45 12.52 -10.68
N CYS A 338 24.25 11.34 -10.09
CA CYS A 338 23.79 10.14 -10.76
C CYS A 338 22.99 9.29 -9.78
N SER A 339 21.86 8.76 -10.23
CA SER A 339 21.03 7.78 -9.53
C SER A 339 21.12 6.44 -10.26
N CYS A 340 21.25 5.37 -9.49
CA CYS A 340 21.52 4.02 -9.98
C CYS A 340 20.54 3.02 -9.40
N ILE A 341 20.16 2.03 -10.20
CA ILE A 341 19.31 0.91 -9.81
C ILE A 341 19.97 -0.37 -10.28
N VAL A 342 20.31 -1.25 -9.34
CA VAL A 342 20.69 -2.63 -9.62
C VAL A 342 19.49 -3.52 -9.32
N PHE A 343 19.08 -4.33 -10.30
CA PHE A 343 18.02 -5.31 -10.17
C PHE A 343 18.61 -6.63 -9.64
N ILE A 344 18.40 -6.90 -8.35
CA ILE A 344 19.02 -8.02 -7.61
C ILE A 344 18.24 -9.31 -7.82
N HIS A 345 16.92 -9.23 -7.61
CA HIS A 345 15.96 -10.26 -7.96
C HIS A 345 14.93 -9.63 -8.90
N ALA A 346 14.87 -10.11 -10.13
CA ALA A 346 13.95 -9.60 -11.14
C ALA A 346 13.37 -10.77 -11.96
N PRO A 347 12.50 -11.60 -11.36
CA PRO A 347 11.88 -12.69 -12.07
C PRO A 347 11.12 -12.17 -13.32
N PRO A 348 11.16 -12.89 -14.46
CA PRO A 348 10.45 -12.46 -15.66
C PRO A 348 8.97 -12.19 -15.40
N GLY A 349 8.48 -11.03 -15.85
CA GLY A 349 7.08 -10.61 -15.69
C GLY A 349 6.71 -10.10 -14.29
N VAL A 350 7.64 -10.02 -13.34
CA VAL A 350 7.38 -9.48 -12.00
C VAL A 350 7.74 -8.00 -11.91
N GLY A 351 6.78 -7.19 -11.45
CA GLY A 351 6.94 -5.73 -11.32
C GLY A 351 6.74 -5.02 -12.67
N GLY A 352 6.72 -3.70 -12.63
CA GLY A 352 6.77 -2.88 -13.84
C GLY A 352 8.13 -2.18 -14.00
N PRO A 353 8.34 -1.54 -15.17
CA PRO A 353 9.58 -0.85 -15.50
C PRO A 353 9.83 0.35 -14.59
N THR A 354 11.12 0.69 -14.43
CA THR A 354 11.49 2.03 -13.96
C THR A 354 11.22 3.01 -15.09
N LEU A 355 10.46 4.07 -14.80
CA LEU A 355 10.28 5.21 -15.70
C LEU A 355 11.28 6.30 -15.33
N VAL A 356 12.07 6.76 -16.30
CA VAL A 356 12.84 8.00 -16.22
C VAL A 356 12.29 8.96 -17.26
N THR A 357 12.15 10.24 -16.93
CA THR A 357 11.65 11.26 -17.88
C THR A 357 12.71 12.31 -18.14
N ASP A 358 12.49 13.21 -19.10
CA ASP A 358 13.31 14.43 -19.23
C ASP A 358 12.76 15.59 -18.40
N GLN A 359 11.83 15.31 -17.50
CA GLN A 359 11.22 16.32 -16.65
C GLN A 359 12.20 16.80 -15.57
N LEU A 360 12.39 18.12 -15.51
CA LEU A 360 13.05 18.83 -14.42
C LEU A 360 11.98 19.50 -13.53
N ALA A 361 12.35 19.83 -12.28
CA ALA A 361 11.42 20.34 -11.26
C ALA A 361 10.50 21.51 -11.67
N ALA A 362 10.88 22.31 -12.67
CA ALA A 362 10.15 23.50 -13.11
C ALA A 362 9.28 23.33 -14.38
N ALA A 363 9.32 22.17 -15.05
CA ALA A 363 8.61 21.94 -16.31
C ALA A 363 7.95 20.57 -16.34
N LEU A 364 7.09 20.32 -17.33
CA LEU A 364 6.61 18.97 -17.64
C LEU A 364 7.58 18.28 -18.60
N GLY A 365 7.78 16.97 -18.41
CA GLY A 365 8.57 16.16 -19.32
C GLY A 365 7.86 15.99 -20.66
N THR A 366 8.65 15.89 -21.72
CA THR A 366 8.17 15.59 -23.08
C THR A 366 8.55 14.19 -23.53
N ARG A 367 9.52 13.56 -22.85
CA ARG A 367 10.03 12.23 -23.15
C ARG A 367 10.09 11.38 -21.89
N GLY A 368 9.94 10.08 -22.10
CA GLY A 368 10.07 9.06 -21.06
C GLY A 368 10.80 7.84 -21.61
N TRP A 369 11.51 7.15 -20.72
CA TRP A 369 12.23 5.92 -21.00
C TRP A 369 11.86 4.89 -19.95
N LEU A 370 11.52 3.70 -20.40
CA LEU A 370 11.20 2.57 -19.55
C LEU A 370 12.39 1.63 -19.50
N VAL A 371 12.80 1.29 -18.28
CA VAL A 371 13.86 0.31 -18.03
C VAL A 371 13.21 -0.91 -17.41
N ASP A 372 13.06 -1.95 -18.24
CA ASP A 372 12.51 -3.22 -17.80
C ASP A 372 13.43 -3.90 -16.78
N PRO A 373 12.86 -4.53 -15.75
CA PRO A 373 13.63 -5.29 -14.78
C PRO A 373 14.25 -6.53 -15.43
N ALA A 374 15.56 -6.71 -15.22
CA ALA A 374 16.27 -7.95 -15.53
C ALA A 374 17.33 -8.20 -14.47
N GLU A 375 17.54 -9.45 -14.07
CA GLU A 375 18.52 -9.76 -13.02
C GLU A 375 19.93 -9.31 -13.43
N ASN A 376 20.65 -8.73 -12.49
CA ASN A 376 21.99 -8.15 -12.69
C ASN A 376 22.04 -7.02 -13.73
N ARG A 377 20.89 -6.40 -14.04
CA ARG A 377 20.85 -5.15 -14.79
C ARG A 377 21.20 -3.98 -13.87
N LEU A 378 22.05 -3.08 -14.36
CA LEU A 378 22.29 -1.76 -13.80
C LEU A 378 21.64 -0.73 -14.72
N SER A 379 20.81 0.14 -14.16
CA SER A 379 20.41 1.39 -14.79
C SER A 379 21.06 2.54 -14.05
N ALA A 380 21.61 3.50 -14.77
CA ALA A 380 22.07 4.76 -14.20
C ALA A 380 21.56 5.93 -15.02
N TYR A 381 21.16 7.02 -14.38
CA TYR A 381 20.67 8.24 -15.02
C TYR A 381 21.00 9.47 -14.19
N ASP A 382 20.95 10.64 -14.84
CA ASP A 382 21.14 11.93 -14.17
C ASP A 382 20.07 12.14 -13.09
N GLY A 383 20.51 12.38 -11.86
CA GLY A 383 19.65 12.43 -10.66
C GLY A 383 18.64 13.58 -10.65
N ARG A 384 18.76 14.54 -11.56
CA ARG A 384 17.84 15.68 -11.68
C ARG A 384 16.50 15.33 -12.30
N TYR A 385 16.40 14.18 -12.97
CA TYR A 385 15.21 13.80 -13.71
C TYR A 385 14.14 13.16 -12.84
N LEU A 386 12.87 13.51 -13.12
CA LEU A 386 11.72 12.88 -12.50
C LEU A 386 11.69 11.41 -12.93
N HIS A 387 11.60 10.53 -11.95
CA HIS A 387 11.57 9.10 -12.17
C HIS A 387 10.70 8.39 -11.14
N GLY A 388 10.41 7.13 -11.40
CA GLY A 388 9.60 6.30 -10.52
C GLY A 388 9.51 4.87 -11.06
N VAL A 389 8.61 4.09 -10.49
CA VAL A 389 8.39 2.70 -10.93
C VAL A 389 6.93 2.57 -11.33
N VAL A 390 6.70 2.16 -12.57
CA VAL A 390 5.37 1.84 -13.04
C VAL A 390 4.92 0.54 -12.37
N PRO A 391 3.68 0.44 -11.85
CA PRO A 391 3.14 -0.84 -11.38
C PRO A 391 3.17 -1.92 -12.47
N GLY A 392 3.36 -3.18 -12.05
CA GLY A 392 3.16 -4.35 -12.92
C GLY A 392 1.78 -4.30 -13.58
N ALA A 393 1.73 -4.61 -14.88
CA ALA A 393 0.51 -4.66 -15.66
C ALA A 393 0.08 -6.12 -15.81
N GLY A 394 -1.23 -6.35 -15.71
CA GLY A 394 -1.81 -7.67 -15.86
C GLY A 394 -1.60 -8.57 -14.64
N ARG A 395 -1.54 -9.88 -14.88
CA ARG A 395 -1.44 -10.88 -13.82
C ARG A 395 0.00 -11.08 -13.39
N ALA A 396 0.22 -11.07 -12.07
CA ALA A 396 1.49 -11.49 -11.52
C ALA A 396 1.79 -12.94 -11.96
N PRO A 397 3.02 -13.25 -12.40
CA PRO A 397 3.40 -14.63 -12.71
C PRO A 397 3.15 -15.54 -11.51
N GLU A 398 2.79 -16.81 -11.75
CA GLU A 398 2.47 -17.80 -10.69
C GLU A 398 3.66 -18.20 -9.80
N ALA A 399 4.82 -17.54 -9.96
CA ALA A 399 5.98 -17.78 -9.12
C ALA A 399 5.68 -17.32 -7.66
N PRO A 400 5.74 -18.24 -6.67
CA PRO A 400 5.30 -17.99 -5.29
C PRO A 400 6.08 -16.87 -4.58
N GLU A 401 7.22 -16.46 -5.11
CA GLU A 401 8.10 -15.43 -4.53
C GLU A 401 8.27 -14.19 -5.42
N GLY A 402 7.37 -13.95 -6.37
CA GLY A 402 7.46 -12.86 -7.36
C GLY A 402 7.59 -11.46 -6.74
N ARG A 403 8.79 -11.10 -6.30
CA ARG A 403 9.19 -9.79 -5.78
C ARG A 403 10.33 -9.26 -6.62
N ARG A 404 10.19 -8.01 -7.05
CA ARG A 404 11.29 -7.25 -7.59
C ARG A 404 12.10 -6.70 -6.42
N VAL A 405 13.36 -7.14 -6.30
CA VAL A 405 14.32 -6.62 -5.33
C VAL A 405 15.35 -5.75 -6.04
N THR A 406 15.49 -4.52 -5.58
CA THR A 406 16.47 -3.58 -6.12
C THR A 406 17.38 -3.03 -5.05
N PHE A 407 18.65 -2.83 -5.42
CA PHE A 407 19.63 -2.07 -4.65
C PHE A 407 19.88 -0.76 -5.40
N MET A 408 19.63 0.38 -4.75
CA MET A 408 19.73 1.70 -5.38
C MET A 408 20.88 2.48 -4.75
N VAL A 409 21.53 3.30 -5.57
CA VAL A 409 22.66 4.14 -5.15
C VAL A 409 22.54 5.52 -5.80
N ALA A 410 22.62 6.57 -5.00
CA ALA A 410 22.73 7.95 -5.45
C ALA A 410 24.12 8.50 -5.10
N PHE A 411 24.81 9.09 -6.08
CA PHE A 411 26.16 9.64 -5.91
C PHE A 411 26.10 11.16 -5.77
N TRP A 412 26.71 11.69 -4.69
CA TRP A 412 26.62 13.10 -4.32
C TRP A 412 27.99 13.78 -4.30
N LYS A 413 28.05 15.03 -4.75
CA LYS A 413 29.28 15.84 -4.76
C LYS A 413 29.78 16.21 -3.37
N GLU A 414 28.87 16.50 -2.45
CA GLU A 414 29.20 17.03 -1.12
C GLU A 414 28.32 16.45 -0.01
N LYS A 415 28.81 16.54 1.23
CA LYS A 415 28.03 16.22 2.42
C LYS A 415 26.84 17.16 2.49
N TRP A 416 25.65 16.58 2.62
CA TRP A 416 24.48 17.31 3.11
C TRP A 416 24.91 18.00 4.41
N ARG A 417 24.52 19.27 4.59
CA ARG A 417 24.57 19.85 5.93
C ARG A 417 23.63 18.98 6.72
N SER A 418 24.15 18.18 7.65
CA SER A 418 23.30 17.57 8.65
C SER A 418 22.34 18.63 9.14
N ARG A 419 21.06 18.27 9.32
CA ARG A 419 20.21 19.04 10.23
C ARG A 419 21.13 19.35 11.40
N ASP A 420 21.42 20.63 11.64
CA ASP A 420 21.96 21.02 12.92
C ASP A 420 20.95 20.40 13.89
N THR A 421 21.33 19.28 14.52
CA THR A 421 20.57 18.71 15.62
C THR A 421 20.80 19.68 16.77
N GLY A 422 20.28 20.89 16.63
CA GLY A 422 19.96 21.78 17.73
C GLY A 422 18.76 21.16 18.41
N GLY A 423 19.07 20.20 19.29
CA GLY A 423 18.15 19.52 20.20
C GLY A 423 18.95 19.06 21.39
#